data_AF-A0A7V4WLZ5-F1
#
_entry.id   AF-A0A7V4WLZ5-F1
#
_cell.length_a   1.000
_cell.length_b   1.000
_cell.length_c   1.000
_cell.angle_alpha   90.00
_cell.angle_beta   90.00
_cell.angle_gamma   90.00
#
_symmetry.space_group_name_H-M   'P 1'
#
loop_
_entity.id
_entity.type
_entity.pdbx_description
1 polymer ?
#
loop_
_entity_poly.entity_id
_entity_poly.type
_entity_poly.pdbx_seq_one_letter_code
_entity_poly.pdbx_strand_id
1 'polypeptide(L)'
;MVGKGHLFRVQGPMGERVQIVGYAPSPKTVVFDLCEFFREWDPLFATTYGVGELLLEAMVRGGKHIVLVLPERHPLDGGMGLLEALGVRFFDAAGRELTGMGENLKRVASLDLSGILKKPQNVRVTLALGEERDEEALKLLCEDLFHFARLLFRFTGEQPPDVREVGGIGMGLGVVWGVHVTGREEMPCLSGLC
;
A
#
# COMPACT_ATOMS: atom_id res chain seq x y z
N MET A 1 22.59 11.32 -12.28
CA MET A 1 21.61 11.57 -13.37
C MET A 1 20.26 11.11 -12.88
N VAL A 2 19.39 12.04 -12.45
CA VAL A 2 18.01 11.72 -12.11
C VAL A 2 17.30 11.41 -13.43
N GLY A 3 16.74 10.21 -13.58
CA GLY A 3 16.04 9.82 -14.80
C GLY A 3 14.81 10.69 -15.06
N LYS A 4 14.24 10.61 -16.26
CA LYS A 4 13.00 11.33 -16.61
C LYS A 4 11.88 10.89 -15.65
N GLY A 5 11.22 11.87 -15.02
CA GLY A 5 10.00 11.65 -14.25
C GLY A 5 8.81 11.42 -15.20
N HIS A 6 7.95 10.46 -14.86
CA HIS A 6 6.71 10.20 -15.58
C HIS A 6 5.51 10.52 -14.68
N LEU A 7 4.48 11.13 -15.26
CA LEU A 7 3.26 11.47 -14.52
C LEU A 7 2.33 10.25 -14.42
N PHE A 8 1.83 10.00 -13.23
CA PHE A 8 0.81 9.00 -12.92
C PHE A 8 -0.41 9.73 -12.39
N ARG A 9 -1.61 9.31 -12.81
CA ARG A 9 -2.86 9.86 -12.32
C ARG A 9 -3.62 8.75 -11.63
N VAL A 10 -3.81 8.90 -10.33
CA VAL A 10 -4.40 7.90 -9.45
C VAL A 10 -5.37 8.58 -8.47
N GLN A 11 -6.09 7.78 -7.71
CA GLN A 11 -6.86 8.21 -6.55
C GLN A 11 -5.90 8.57 -5.41
N GLY A 12 -6.10 9.70 -4.76
CA GLY A 12 -5.40 10.09 -3.55
C GLY A 12 -6.05 9.46 -2.31
N PRO A 13 -5.46 9.66 -1.13
CA PRO A 13 -5.89 9.00 0.10
C PRO A 13 -7.34 9.35 0.50
N MET A 14 -7.90 10.47 0.05
CA MET A 14 -9.26 10.91 0.41
C MET A 14 -10.26 10.77 -0.75
N GLY A 15 -9.93 10.00 -1.79
CA GLY A 15 -10.80 9.73 -2.93
C GLY A 15 -10.70 10.74 -4.08
N GLU A 16 -9.96 11.81 -3.91
CA GLU A 16 -9.68 12.80 -4.94
C GLU A 16 -8.77 12.24 -6.04
N ARG A 17 -8.77 12.83 -7.24
CA ARG A 17 -7.82 12.42 -8.30
C ARG A 17 -6.57 13.29 -8.22
N VAL A 18 -5.45 12.64 -7.95
CA VAL A 18 -4.14 13.29 -7.82
C VAL A 18 -3.21 12.91 -8.96
N GLN A 19 -2.18 13.72 -9.14
CA GLN A 19 -1.07 13.42 -10.03
C GLN A 19 0.21 13.31 -9.20
N ILE A 20 1.00 12.27 -9.48
CA ILE A 20 2.28 12.02 -8.83
C ILE A 20 3.34 11.69 -9.88
N VAL A 21 4.57 12.11 -9.63
CA VAL A 21 5.72 11.82 -10.48
C VAL A 21 6.39 10.54 -9.99
N GLY A 22 6.48 9.55 -10.88
CA GLY A 22 7.35 8.38 -10.69
C GLY A 22 8.71 8.63 -11.33
N TYR A 23 9.78 8.49 -10.55
CA TYR A 23 11.16 8.67 -11.00
C TYR A 23 11.73 7.34 -11.49
N ALA A 24 12.40 7.34 -12.65
CA ALA A 24 12.99 6.14 -13.21
C ALA A 24 14.53 6.17 -13.12
N PRO A 25 15.16 5.70 -12.03
CA PRO A 25 16.62 5.68 -11.91
C PRO A 25 17.28 4.68 -12.88
N SER A 26 16.51 3.72 -13.39
CA SER A 26 16.90 2.78 -14.44
C SER A 26 15.71 2.46 -15.35
N PRO A 27 15.91 1.88 -16.55
CA PRO A 27 14.82 1.61 -17.51
C PRO A 27 13.69 0.71 -16.99
N LYS A 28 13.92 -0.04 -15.91
CA LYS A 28 12.96 -1.00 -15.34
C LYS A 28 12.62 -0.72 -13.88
N THR A 29 13.19 0.33 -13.30
CA THR A 29 12.91 0.74 -11.93
C THR A 29 12.05 1.98 -11.94
N VAL A 30 11.00 2.01 -11.11
CA VAL A 30 10.20 3.20 -10.85
C VAL A 30 10.16 3.43 -9.35
N VAL A 31 10.44 4.66 -8.93
CA VAL A 31 10.44 5.10 -7.54
C VAL A 31 9.32 6.12 -7.38
N PHE A 32 8.46 5.87 -6.38
CA PHE A 32 7.43 6.82 -5.96
C PHE A 32 7.77 7.33 -4.57
N ASP A 33 7.96 8.64 -4.47
CA ASP A 33 8.00 9.34 -3.19
C ASP A 33 6.57 9.70 -2.79
N LEU A 34 6.07 9.06 -1.74
CA LEU A 34 4.67 9.18 -1.31
C LEU A 34 4.47 10.22 -0.21
N CYS A 35 5.47 11.03 0.14
CA CYS A 35 5.32 12.03 1.19
C CYS A 35 4.24 13.07 0.88
N GLU A 36 4.28 13.63 -0.32
CA GLU A 36 3.26 14.60 -0.74
C GLU A 36 1.93 13.94 -1.10
N PHE A 37 1.95 12.65 -1.42
CA PHE A 37 0.76 11.85 -1.65
C PHE A 37 -0.04 11.61 -0.36
N PHE A 38 0.66 11.48 0.78
CA PHE A 38 0.08 11.29 2.12
C PHE A 38 0.24 12.51 3.01
N ARG A 39 0.24 13.73 2.44
CA ARG A 39 0.37 14.96 3.24
C ARG A 39 -0.86 15.23 4.11
N GLU A 40 -2.04 15.01 3.54
CA GLU A 40 -3.32 15.29 4.21
C GLU A 40 -4.23 14.07 4.08
N TRP A 41 -4.63 13.52 5.23
CA TRP A 41 -5.49 12.35 5.31
C TRP A 41 -6.15 12.26 6.68
N ASP A 42 -7.29 11.58 6.73
CA ASP A 42 -7.97 11.22 7.98
C ASP A 42 -7.72 9.73 8.29
N PRO A 43 -7.25 9.37 9.49
CA PRO A 43 -6.93 7.97 9.80
C PRO A 43 -8.07 6.97 9.59
N LEU A 44 -9.32 7.38 9.77
CA LEU A 44 -10.47 6.50 9.61
C LEU A 44 -10.91 6.38 8.14
N PHE A 45 -10.81 7.47 7.39
CA PHE A 45 -11.39 7.54 6.04
C PHE A 45 -10.38 7.43 4.91
N ALA A 46 -9.08 7.51 5.23
CA ALA A 46 -8.03 7.41 4.23
C ALA A 46 -7.90 6.00 3.66
N THR A 47 -7.52 5.93 2.38
CA THR A 47 -7.36 4.69 1.63
C THR A 47 -5.98 4.59 0.98
N THR A 48 -5.48 3.36 0.85
CA THR A 48 -4.28 3.04 0.06
C THR A 48 -4.60 2.62 -1.38
N TYR A 49 -5.85 2.76 -1.84
CA TYR A 49 -6.30 2.36 -3.18
C TYR A 49 -5.41 2.91 -4.30
N GLY A 50 -5.05 4.20 -4.22
CA GLY A 50 -4.16 4.82 -5.19
C GLY A 50 -2.79 4.18 -5.30
N VAL A 51 -2.27 3.59 -4.21
CA VAL A 51 -1.02 2.85 -4.22
C VAL A 51 -1.15 1.59 -5.08
N GLY A 52 -2.28 0.90 -5.01
CA GLY A 52 -2.59 -0.22 -5.90
C GLY A 52 -2.65 0.21 -7.37
N GLU A 53 -3.30 1.34 -7.67
CA GLU A 53 -3.29 1.92 -9.03
C GLU A 53 -1.87 2.26 -9.51
N LEU A 54 -1.00 2.81 -8.64
CA LEU A 54 0.40 3.09 -8.99
C LEU A 54 1.17 1.83 -9.34
N LEU A 55 1.00 0.75 -8.58
CA LEU A 55 1.65 -0.53 -8.86
C LEU A 55 1.22 -1.09 -10.21
N LEU A 56 -0.09 -1.10 -10.48
CA LEU A 56 -0.64 -1.60 -11.74
C LEU A 56 -0.14 -0.79 -12.94
N GLU A 57 -0.24 0.54 -12.87
CA GLU A 57 0.18 1.43 -13.94
C GLU A 57 1.70 1.36 -14.18
N ALA A 58 2.51 1.28 -13.13
CA ALA A 58 3.96 1.11 -13.26
C ALA A 58 4.32 -0.20 -13.97
N MET A 59 3.60 -1.29 -13.69
CA MET A 59 3.78 -2.57 -14.38
C MET A 59 3.35 -2.51 -15.85
N VAL A 60 2.21 -1.86 -16.16
CA VAL A 60 1.74 -1.65 -17.54
C VAL A 60 2.79 -0.89 -18.35
N ARG A 61 3.46 0.10 -17.74
CA ARG A 61 4.56 0.86 -18.34
C ARG A 61 5.88 0.08 -18.40
N GLY A 62 5.90 -1.18 -18.00
CA GLY A 62 7.04 -2.08 -18.10
C GLY A 62 8.02 -2.01 -16.93
N GLY A 63 7.63 -1.38 -15.81
CA GLY A 63 8.36 -1.42 -14.54
C GLY A 63 8.47 -2.84 -14.00
N LYS A 64 9.66 -3.20 -13.53
CA LYS A 64 10.00 -4.51 -12.94
C LYS A 64 10.49 -4.39 -11.51
N HIS A 65 11.00 -3.23 -11.12
CA HIS A 65 11.30 -2.92 -9.73
C HIS A 65 10.55 -1.65 -9.36
N ILE A 66 9.55 -1.77 -8.50
CA ILE A 66 8.76 -0.64 -8.04
C ILE A 66 9.14 -0.38 -6.59
N VAL A 67 9.60 0.83 -6.32
CA VAL A 67 10.01 1.27 -4.98
C VAL A 67 9.00 2.29 -4.51
N LEU A 68 8.39 2.05 -3.36
CA LEU A 68 7.52 2.99 -2.67
C LEU A 68 8.30 3.53 -1.47
N VAL A 69 8.61 4.82 -1.51
CA VAL A 69 9.17 5.54 -0.37
C VAL A 69 8.01 6.08 0.42
N LEU A 70 7.85 5.61 1.66
CA LEU A 70 6.74 5.98 2.50
C LEU A 70 7.19 7.00 3.56
N PRO A 71 6.38 8.06 3.81
CA PRO A 71 6.58 8.90 4.98
C PRO A 71 6.41 8.09 6.27
N GLU A 72 6.94 8.64 7.36
CA GLU A 72 6.78 8.14 8.73
C GLU A 72 5.30 8.05 9.12
N ARG A 73 4.49 8.99 8.63
CA ARG A 73 3.04 9.04 8.80
C ARG A 73 2.32 8.77 7.48
N HIS A 74 1.59 7.66 7.40
CA HIS A 74 0.79 7.28 6.25
C HIS A 74 -0.47 6.51 6.70
N PRO A 75 -1.51 6.41 5.84
CA PRO A 75 -2.75 5.69 6.17
C PRO A 75 -2.52 4.24 6.61
N LEU A 76 -3.29 3.82 7.62
CA LEU A 76 -3.27 2.47 8.18
C LEU A 76 -4.61 1.74 7.92
N ASP A 77 -5.03 1.69 6.66
CA ASP A 77 -6.20 0.90 6.22
C ASP A 77 -5.89 -0.60 6.10
N GLY A 78 -4.80 -1.08 6.71
CA GLY A 78 -4.32 -2.46 6.60
C GLY A 78 -3.88 -2.89 5.20
N GLY A 79 -3.74 -1.95 4.25
CA GLY A 79 -3.53 -2.25 2.83
C GLY A 79 -4.83 -2.69 2.14
N MET A 80 -5.99 -2.55 2.80
CA MET A 80 -7.29 -2.96 2.27
C MET A 80 -7.62 -2.23 0.97
N GLY A 81 -7.37 -0.91 0.88
CA GLY A 81 -7.60 -0.15 -0.34
C GLY A 81 -6.67 -0.59 -1.47
N LEU A 82 -5.40 -0.81 -1.18
CA LEU A 82 -4.45 -1.36 -2.14
C LEU A 82 -4.92 -2.74 -2.64
N LEU A 83 -5.36 -3.63 -1.76
CA LEU A 83 -5.85 -4.95 -2.14
C LEU A 83 -7.13 -4.87 -2.97
N GLU A 84 -8.01 -3.93 -2.66
CA GLU A 84 -9.21 -3.62 -3.45
C GLU A 84 -8.84 -3.24 -4.88
N ALA A 85 -7.88 -2.33 -5.06
CA ALA A 85 -7.37 -1.97 -6.38
C ALA A 85 -6.74 -3.15 -7.14
N LEU A 86 -6.21 -4.15 -6.41
CA LEU A 86 -5.70 -5.40 -6.98
C LEU A 86 -6.78 -6.45 -7.25
N GLY A 87 -8.06 -6.14 -7.02
CA GLY A 87 -9.20 -7.00 -7.35
C GLY A 87 -9.73 -7.85 -6.19
N VAL A 88 -9.28 -7.62 -4.96
CA VAL A 88 -9.89 -8.22 -3.76
C VAL A 88 -11.19 -7.50 -3.45
N ARG A 89 -12.23 -8.22 -3.05
CA ARG A 89 -13.48 -7.61 -2.58
C ARG A 89 -13.69 -7.97 -1.11
N PHE A 90 -14.17 -7.01 -0.33
CA PHE A 90 -14.38 -7.17 1.11
C PHE A 90 -15.85 -7.00 1.42
N PHE A 91 -16.38 -7.81 2.33
CA PHE A 91 -17.79 -7.78 2.69
C PHE A 91 -17.98 -7.72 4.20
N ASP A 92 -18.97 -6.97 4.64
CA ASP A 92 -19.44 -7.01 6.02
C ASP A 92 -20.29 -8.24 6.33
N ALA A 93 -20.70 -8.40 7.59
CA ALA A 93 -21.49 -9.54 8.03
C ALA A 93 -22.87 -9.65 7.36
N ALA A 94 -23.37 -8.56 6.77
CA ALA A 94 -24.62 -8.54 6.00
C ALA A 94 -24.40 -8.83 4.51
N GLY A 95 -23.16 -9.12 4.09
CA GLY A 95 -22.80 -9.35 2.69
C GLY A 95 -22.70 -8.06 1.87
N ARG A 96 -22.64 -6.88 2.50
CA ARG A 96 -22.46 -5.61 1.79
C ARG A 96 -20.99 -5.38 1.53
N GLU A 97 -20.67 -4.95 0.30
CA GLU A 97 -19.31 -4.64 -0.09
C GLU A 97 -18.78 -3.41 0.67
N LEU A 98 -17.51 -3.49 1.07
CA LEU A 98 -16.80 -2.47 1.83
C LEU A 98 -15.67 -1.90 0.98
N THR A 99 -15.47 -0.59 1.08
CA THR A 99 -14.31 0.10 0.52
C THR A 99 -13.14 0.05 1.49
N GLY A 100 -11.91 0.00 0.97
CA GLY A 100 -10.71 -0.03 1.76
C GLY A 100 -10.41 1.29 2.45
N MET A 101 -10.63 1.33 3.77
CA MET A 101 -10.34 2.46 4.66
C MET A 101 -10.28 1.97 6.11
N GLY A 102 -9.63 2.74 6.98
CA GLY A 102 -9.45 2.38 8.40
C GLY A 102 -10.75 2.04 9.11
N GLU A 103 -11.81 2.85 8.94
CA GLU A 103 -13.12 2.67 9.60
C GLU A 103 -13.78 1.32 9.28
N ASN A 104 -13.53 0.80 8.07
CA ASN A 104 -14.16 -0.43 7.60
C ASN A 104 -13.44 -1.69 8.08
N LEU A 105 -12.20 -1.59 8.59
CA LEU A 105 -11.42 -2.75 9.01
C LEU A 105 -12.19 -3.64 10.01
N LYS A 106 -12.79 -3.05 11.05
CA LYS A 106 -13.61 -3.77 12.03
C LYS A 106 -14.86 -4.44 11.46
N ARG A 107 -15.34 -3.95 10.32
CA ARG A 107 -16.59 -4.41 9.69
C ARG A 107 -16.36 -5.59 8.76
N VAL A 108 -15.12 -5.81 8.30
CA VAL A 108 -14.80 -6.91 7.39
C VAL A 108 -15.15 -8.23 8.05
N ALA A 109 -15.99 -9.03 7.40
CA ALA A 109 -16.39 -10.36 7.84
C ALA A 109 -15.90 -11.46 6.88
N SER A 110 -15.78 -11.12 5.60
CA SER A 110 -15.28 -12.03 4.56
C SER A 110 -14.61 -11.26 3.43
N LEU A 111 -13.84 -11.99 2.62
CA LEU A 111 -13.17 -11.45 1.45
C LEU A 111 -13.22 -12.44 0.28
N ASP A 112 -13.28 -11.90 -0.93
CA ASP A 112 -13.27 -12.63 -2.19
C ASP A 112 -11.95 -12.35 -2.93
N LEU A 113 -11.16 -13.40 -3.13
CA LEU A 113 -9.86 -13.36 -3.80
C LEU A 113 -9.95 -13.82 -5.26
N SER A 114 -11.13 -14.19 -5.76
CA SER A 114 -11.26 -14.75 -7.11
C SER A 114 -10.84 -13.79 -8.23
N GLY A 115 -11.00 -12.48 -8.00
CA GLY A 115 -10.61 -11.41 -8.91
C GLY A 115 -9.16 -10.92 -8.76
N ILE A 116 -8.39 -11.50 -7.85
CA ILE A 116 -7.08 -10.95 -7.47
C ILE A 116 -6.07 -11.02 -8.62
N LEU A 117 -5.46 -9.87 -8.91
CA LEU A 117 -4.35 -9.78 -9.85
C LEU A 117 -3.11 -10.35 -9.19
N LYS A 118 -2.55 -11.44 -9.74
CA LYS A 118 -1.32 -12.04 -9.22
C LYS A 118 -0.10 -11.21 -9.63
N LYS A 119 0.85 -11.00 -8.70
CA LYS A 119 2.11 -10.35 -9.05
C LYS A 119 2.89 -11.20 -10.05
N PRO A 120 3.35 -10.62 -11.18
CA PRO A 120 4.29 -11.30 -12.06
C PRO A 120 5.58 -11.69 -11.32
N GLN A 121 6.12 -12.87 -11.59
CA GLN A 121 7.34 -13.36 -10.92
C GLN A 121 8.56 -12.45 -11.13
N ASN A 122 8.64 -11.77 -12.28
CA ASN A 122 9.72 -10.85 -12.61
C ASN A 122 9.50 -9.41 -12.10
N VAL A 123 8.48 -9.18 -11.27
CA VAL A 123 8.23 -7.89 -10.64
C VAL A 123 8.60 -7.96 -9.17
N ARG A 124 9.42 -7.01 -8.71
CA ARG A 124 9.78 -6.78 -7.32
C ARG A 124 9.14 -5.48 -6.85
N VAL A 125 8.51 -5.54 -5.67
CA VAL A 125 8.02 -4.35 -4.96
C VAL A 125 8.87 -4.19 -3.70
N THR A 126 9.39 -2.97 -3.49
CA THR A 126 10.18 -2.60 -2.31
C THR A 126 9.48 -1.46 -1.58
N LEU A 127 9.32 -1.60 -0.27
CA LEU A 127 8.92 -0.50 0.62
C LEU A 127 10.18 0.03 1.31
N ALA A 128 10.45 1.31 1.13
CA ALA A 128 11.46 2.03 1.87
C ALA A 128 10.74 2.82 2.98
N LEU A 129 10.99 2.43 4.23
CA LEU A 129 10.33 3.00 5.42
C LEU A 129 11.36 3.74 6.29
N GLY A 130 10.92 4.80 6.97
CA GLY A 130 11.66 5.36 8.11
C GLY A 130 11.51 4.51 9.37
N GLU A 131 12.14 4.93 10.47
CA GLU A 131 12.04 4.26 11.78
C GLU A 131 10.80 4.67 12.57
N GLU A 132 10.33 5.91 12.40
CA GLU A 132 9.18 6.44 13.15
C GLU A 132 7.83 5.90 12.65
N ARG A 133 6.84 5.89 13.54
CA ARG A 133 5.48 5.41 13.25
C ARG A 133 4.44 6.37 13.81
N ASP A 134 3.31 6.48 13.13
CA ASP A 134 2.15 7.22 13.64
C ASP A 134 1.48 6.44 14.79
N GLU A 135 1.94 6.70 16.02
CA GLU A 135 1.38 6.07 17.21
C GLU A 135 -0.10 6.40 17.45
N GLU A 136 -0.57 7.57 17.03
CA GLU A 136 -1.96 7.98 17.23
C GLU A 136 -2.88 7.16 16.32
N ALA A 137 -2.53 7.03 15.05
CA ALA A 137 -3.25 6.18 14.10
C ALA A 137 -3.21 4.70 14.55
N LEU A 138 -2.06 4.22 15.03
CA LEU A 138 -1.95 2.87 15.59
C LEU A 138 -2.87 2.69 16.80
N LYS A 139 -2.89 3.63 17.76
CA LYS A 139 -3.80 3.55 18.93
C LYS A 139 -5.26 3.49 18.52
N LEU A 140 -5.65 4.23 17.47
CA LEU A 140 -7.02 4.26 16.99
C LEU A 140 -7.46 2.98 16.28
N LEU A 141 -6.55 2.34 15.52
CA LEU A 141 -6.89 1.24 14.60
C LEU A 141 -6.28 -0.11 14.99
N CYS A 142 -5.53 -0.21 16.09
CA CYS A 142 -4.76 -1.42 16.44
C CYS A 142 -5.63 -2.70 16.45
N GLU A 143 -6.75 -2.67 17.15
CA GLU A 143 -7.66 -3.82 17.27
C GLU A 143 -8.26 -4.20 15.92
N ASP A 144 -8.65 -3.19 15.14
CA ASP A 144 -9.25 -3.35 13.82
C ASP A 144 -8.24 -3.94 12.82
N LEU A 145 -6.98 -3.51 12.87
CA LEU A 145 -5.87 -4.07 12.12
C LEU A 145 -5.59 -5.52 12.51
N PHE A 146 -5.62 -5.84 13.80
CA PHE A 146 -5.47 -7.23 14.25
C PHE A 146 -6.62 -8.13 13.81
N HIS A 147 -7.85 -7.63 13.86
CA HIS A 147 -9.01 -8.32 13.32
C HIS A 147 -8.82 -8.60 11.82
N PHE A 148 -8.43 -7.58 11.06
CA PHE A 148 -8.19 -7.71 9.62
C PHE A 148 -7.05 -8.69 9.29
N ALA A 149 -5.93 -8.63 10.03
CA ALA A 149 -4.82 -9.56 9.86
C ALA A 149 -5.23 -11.02 10.09
N ARG A 150 -6.07 -11.29 11.10
CA ARG A 150 -6.61 -12.65 11.32
C ARG A 150 -7.47 -13.13 10.17
N LEU A 151 -8.22 -12.23 9.54
CA LEU A 151 -9.01 -12.57 8.34
C LEU A 151 -8.10 -12.85 7.15
N LEU A 152 -7.09 -12.01 6.89
CA LEU A 152 -6.10 -12.27 5.84
C LEU A 152 -5.47 -13.65 6.01
N PHE A 153 -5.00 -14.00 7.22
CA PHE A 153 -4.46 -15.33 7.51
C PHE A 153 -5.48 -16.44 7.23
N ARG A 154 -6.72 -16.29 7.71
CA ARG A 154 -7.78 -17.29 7.51
C ARG A 154 -8.05 -17.60 6.05
N PHE A 155 -8.07 -16.57 5.19
CA PHE A 155 -8.45 -16.73 3.78
C PHE A 155 -7.29 -17.03 2.85
N THR A 156 -6.06 -16.63 3.21
CA THR A 156 -4.88 -16.84 2.36
C THR A 156 -4.00 -17.99 2.82
N GLY A 157 -4.04 -18.36 4.11
CA GLY A 157 -3.12 -19.29 4.74
C GLY A 157 -1.74 -18.68 5.05
N GLU A 158 -1.47 -17.45 4.60
CA GLU A 158 -0.21 -16.76 4.78
C GLU A 158 -0.28 -15.85 6.00
N GLN A 159 0.74 -15.92 6.87
CA GLN A 159 0.81 -15.08 8.05
C GLN A 159 1.14 -13.64 7.64
N PRO A 160 0.26 -12.65 7.90
CA PRO A 160 0.58 -11.26 7.60
C PRO A 160 1.76 -10.78 8.46
N PRO A 161 2.68 -9.98 7.89
CA PRO A 161 3.73 -9.34 8.67
C PRO A 161 3.12 -8.35 9.67
N ASP A 162 3.85 -8.04 10.75
CA ASP A 162 3.35 -7.13 11.76
C ASP A 162 3.19 -5.72 11.16
N VAL A 163 1.98 -5.18 11.24
CA VAL A 163 1.65 -3.84 10.75
C VAL A 163 2.51 -2.76 11.40
N ARG A 164 3.02 -2.98 12.61
CA ARG A 164 3.92 -2.06 13.31
C ARG A 164 5.29 -2.00 12.64
N GLU A 165 5.72 -3.10 12.05
CA GLU A 165 7.01 -3.19 11.36
C GLU A 165 6.91 -2.62 9.95
N VAL A 166 5.87 -2.99 9.20
CA VAL A 166 5.81 -2.76 7.75
C VAL A 166 4.68 -1.80 7.29
N GLY A 167 3.89 -1.28 8.22
CA GLY A 167 2.71 -0.44 7.93
C GLY A 167 1.56 -1.21 7.29
N GLY A 168 0.43 -0.53 7.06
CA GLY A 168 -0.75 -1.13 6.43
C GLY A 168 -0.47 -1.64 5.02
N ILE A 169 0.22 -0.82 4.21
CA ILE A 169 0.63 -1.16 2.83
C ILE A 169 1.50 -2.43 2.82
N GLY A 170 2.48 -2.52 3.72
CA GLY A 170 3.36 -3.68 3.83
C GLY A 170 2.63 -4.94 4.27
N MET A 171 1.66 -4.82 5.18
CA MET A 171 0.82 -5.94 5.61
C MET A 171 0.02 -6.51 4.43
N GLY A 172 -0.71 -5.66 3.70
CA GLY A 172 -1.49 -6.10 2.55
C GLY A 172 -0.65 -6.71 1.43
N LEU A 173 0.43 -6.02 1.02
CA LEU A 173 1.34 -6.52 -0.01
C LEU A 173 2.06 -7.79 0.40
N GLY A 174 2.49 -7.90 1.66
CA GLY A 174 3.22 -9.04 2.19
C GLY A 174 2.46 -10.35 2.02
N VAL A 175 1.16 -10.34 2.31
CA VAL A 175 0.28 -11.51 2.21
C VAL A 175 0.01 -11.89 0.75
N VAL A 176 -0.25 -10.91 -0.11
CA VAL A 176 -0.84 -11.18 -1.43
C VAL A 176 0.21 -11.27 -2.52
N TRP A 177 1.20 -10.40 -2.48
CA TRP A 177 2.23 -10.29 -3.51
C TRP A 177 3.63 -10.63 -3.00
N GLY A 178 3.85 -10.65 -1.68
CA GLY A 178 5.18 -10.61 -1.10
C GLY A 178 5.83 -9.24 -1.34
N VAL A 179 6.54 -8.74 -0.33
CA VAL A 179 7.15 -7.42 -0.38
C VAL A 179 8.51 -7.45 0.28
N HIS A 180 9.45 -6.69 -0.27
CA HIS A 180 10.74 -6.45 0.37
C HIS A 180 10.67 -5.12 1.13
N VAL A 181 11.07 -5.12 2.40
CA VAL A 181 11.10 -3.93 3.25
C VAL A 181 12.55 -3.61 3.58
N THR A 182 12.92 -2.34 3.51
CA THR A 182 14.27 -1.84 3.78
C THR A 182 14.18 -0.45 4.43
N GLY A 183 15.20 -0.06 5.19
CA GLY A 183 15.37 1.31 5.66
C GLY A 183 15.62 2.27 4.49
N ARG A 184 15.14 3.51 4.59
CA ARG A 184 15.36 4.53 3.54
C ARG A 184 16.86 4.81 3.33
N GLU A 185 17.63 4.82 4.41
CA GLU A 185 19.07 5.05 4.44
C GLU A 185 19.88 3.99 3.68
N GLU A 186 19.30 2.80 3.47
CA GLU A 186 19.93 1.70 2.74
C GLU A 186 19.83 1.86 1.21
N MET A 187 19.11 2.88 0.73
CA MET A 187 18.94 3.15 -0.70
C MET A 187 19.50 4.53 -1.08
N PRO A 188 20.83 4.64 -1.36
CA PRO A 188 21.47 5.91 -1.72
C PRO A 188 20.85 6.62 -2.94
N CYS A 189 20.20 5.87 -3.84
CA CYS A 189 19.49 6.42 -4.99
C CYS A 189 18.22 7.21 -4.62
N LEU A 190 17.79 7.14 -3.36
CA LEU A 190 16.68 7.91 -2.80
C LEU A 190 17.13 9.22 -2.16
N SER A 191 18.43 9.58 -2.16
CA SER A 191 18.88 10.80 -1.48
C SER A 191 18.15 12.05 -2.01
N GLY A 192 17.43 12.75 -1.13
CA GLY A 192 16.67 13.96 -1.47
C GLY A 192 15.24 13.71 -1.98
N LEU A 193 14.84 12.45 -2.13
CA LEU A 193 13.46 12.05 -1.87
C LEU A 193 13.30 11.97 -0.35
N CYS A 194 12.06 11.89 0.13
CA CYS A 194 11.78 11.78 1.54
C CYS A 194 12.76 10.86 2.30
#